data_AF-Q4VYB6-F1
#
_entry.id   AF-Q4VYB6-F1
#
_cell.length_a   1.000
_cell.length_b   1.000
_cell.length_c   1.000
_cell.angle_alpha   90.00
_cell.angle_beta   90.00
_cell.angle_gamma   90.00
#
_symmetry.space_group_name_H-M   'P 1'
#
loop_
_entity.id
_entity.type
_entity.pdbx_description
1 polymer ?
#
loop_
_entity_poly.entity_id
_entity_poly.type
_entity_poly.pdbx_seq_one_letter_code
_entity_poly.pdbx_strand_id
1 'polypeptide(L)'
;VQDDTKTLIKTIVTRINDISHTQSVSAKQRVTGLDFIPGLHPILSLSKMDQTLAVYQQILTSLPSRNMVQISNDLENLRDLLHLLASSKSCSLPQTSELQKLESLDGVLEASLYSTEV
;
A
#
# COMPACT_ATOMS: atom_id res chain seq x y z
N VAL A 1 4.65 -1.42 -20.07
CA VAL A 1 3.98 -2.04 -18.90
C VAL A 1 4.95 -2.37 -17.79
N GLN A 2 5.83 -3.38 -17.92
CA GLN A 2 6.73 -3.78 -16.82
C GLN A 2 7.67 -2.66 -16.34
N ASP A 3 8.25 -1.88 -17.25
CA ASP A 3 9.09 -0.73 -16.90
C ASP A 3 8.29 0.41 -16.27
N ASP A 4 7.04 0.62 -16.72
CA ASP A 4 6.12 1.60 -16.14
C ASP A 4 5.73 1.18 -14.72
N THR A 5 5.42 -0.09 -14.49
CA THR A 5 5.15 -0.67 -13.16
C THR A 5 6.34 -0.43 -12.24
N LYS A 6 7.56 -0.72 -12.70
CA LYS A 6 8.78 -0.52 -11.92
C LYS A 6 9.03 0.95 -11.60
N THR A 7 8.77 1.83 -12.54
CA THR A 7 8.92 3.29 -12.37
C THR A 7 7.92 3.80 -11.34
N LEU A 8 6.66 3.40 -11.44
CA LEU A 8 5.62 3.82 -10.51
C LEU A 8 5.89 3.32 -9.08
N ILE A 9 6.33 2.06 -8.91
CA ILE A 9 6.74 1.53 -7.60
C ILE A 9 7.83 2.41 -6.97
N LYS A 10 8.86 2.78 -7.75
CA LYS A 10 9.92 3.66 -7.26
C LYS A 10 9.38 5.03 -6.85
N THR A 11 8.50 5.62 -7.65
CA THR A 11 7.87 6.91 -7.35
C THR A 11 7.09 6.87 -6.04
N ILE A 12 6.30 5.81 -5.81
CA ILE A 12 5.54 5.62 -4.57
C ILE A 12 6.48 5.53 -3.36
N VAL A 13 7.53 4.71 -3.47
CA VAL A 13 8.52 4.54 -2.39
C VAL A 13 9.23 5.87 -2.08
N THR A 14 9.63 6.62 -3.11
CA THR A 14 10.22 7.96 -2.91
C THR A 14 9.25 8.91 -2.22
N ARG A 15 7.98 8.95 -2.65
CA ARG A 15 6.95 9.81 -2.05
C ARG A 15 6.72 9.50 -0.57
N ILE A 16 6.68 8.22 -0.19
CA ILE A 16 6.54 7.79 1.22
C ILE A 16 7.76 8.25 2.05
N ASN A 17 8.97 8.09 1.52
CA ASN A 17 10.18 8.53 2.20
C ASN A 17 10.22 10.06 2.38
N ASP A 18 9.77 10.83 1.38
CA ASP A 18 9.72 12.29 1.44
C ASP A 18 8.73 12.80 2.50
N ILE A 19 7.62 12.08 2.74
CA ILE A 19 6.69 12.39 3.85
C ILE A 19 7.39 12.24 5.19
N SER A 20 8.18 11.16 5.36
CA SER A 20 8.94 10.89 6.58
C SER A 20 10.02 11.95 6.85
N HIS A 21 10.49 12.64 5.82
CA HIS A 21 11.46 13.73 5.93
C HIS A 21 10.82 15.11 6.17
N THR A 22 9.56 15.30 5.77
CA THR A 22 8.84 16.58 5.91
C THR A 22 7.99 16.65 7.17
N GLN A 23 7.49 15.52 7.67
CA GLN A 23 6.96 15.40 9.00
C GLN A 23 8.14 15.20 9.96
N SER A 24 8.34 16.14 10.89
CA SER A 24 9.44 16.09 11.87
C SER A 24 9.18 14.97 12.88
N VAL A 25 9.39 13.72 12.47
CA VAL A 25 9.34 12.58 13.38
C VAL A 25 10.64 12.60 14.18
N SER A 26 10.52 12.78 15.49
CA SER A 26 11.66 12.79 16.41
C SER A 26 12.57 11.58 16.13
N ALA A 27 13.88 11.80 16.01
CA ALA A 27 14.85 10.73 15.75
C ALA A 27 14.86 9.62 16.85
N LYS A 28 14.23 9.88 18.02
CA LYS A 28 13.97 8.89 19.09
C LYS A 28 12.78 7.97 18.81
N GLN A 29 11.91 8.29 17.85
CA GLN A 29 10.79 7.47 17.38
C GLN A 29 11.11 6.78 16.04
N ARG A 30 12.39 6.49 15.77
CA ARG A 30 12.73 5.53 14.72
C ARG A 30 12.34 4.14 15.21
N VAL A 31 11.16 3.68 14.81
CA VAL A 31 10.70 2.31 15.03
C VAL A 31 11.61 1.38 14.22
N THR A 32 12.57 0.75 14.89
CA THR A 32 13.12 -0.53 14.43
C THR A 32 12.07 -1.60 14.75
N GLY A 33 11.12 -1.78 13.84
CA GLY A 33 9.95 -2.60 14.09
C GLY A 33 9.06 -2.81 12.87
N LEU A 34 9.66 -2.86 11.67
CA LEU A 34 8.99 -3.46 10.50
C LEU A 34 9.11 -4.99 10.52
N ASP A 35 9.74 -5.55 11.55
CA ASP A 35 9.91 -7.00 11.77
C ASP A 35 8.58 -7.70 12.08
N PHE A 36 7.52 -6.95 12.39
CA PHE A 36 6.16 -7.44 12.62
C PHE A 36 5.26 -7.39 11.37
N ILE A 37 5.75 -6.89 10.24
CA ILE A 37 5.04 -7.10 8.97
C ILE A 37 5.11 -8.61 8.70
N PRO A 38 3.99 -9.34 8.68
CA PRO A 38 3.99 -10.78 8.46
C PRO A 38 4.85 -11.09 7.24
N GLY A 39 5.91 -11.86 7.49
CA GLY A 39 7.02 -12.03 6.56
C GLY A 39 6.56 -12.35 5.14
N LEU A 40 7.15 -11.60 4.20
CA LEU A 40 7.70 -12.09 2.93
C LEU A 40 7.44 -13.59 2.67
N HIS A 41 6.23 -13.95 2.28
CA HIS A 41 5.93 -15.26 1.72
C HIS A 41 5.98 -15.14 0.19
N PRO A 42 7.05 -15.61 -0.47
CA PRO A 42 7.21 -15.52 -1.91
C PRO A 42 6.34 -16.60 -2.58
N ILE A 43 5.04 -16.33 -2.64
CA ILE A 43 4.23 -16.71 -3.79
C ILE A 43 3.55 -15.41 -4.22
N LEU A 44 4.34 -14.53 -4.83
CA LEU A 44 3.91 -13.25 -5.39
C LEU A 44 3.17 -13.52 -6.70
N SER A 45 1.92 -13.96 -6.61
CA SER A 45 1.02 -13.88 -7.77
C SER A 45 0.57 -12.44 -7.96
N LEU A 46 0.33 -12.04 -9.21
CA LEU A 46 -0.23 -10.72 -9.51
C LEU A 46 -1.56 -10.48 -8.79
N SER A 47 -2.33 -11.54 -8.51
CA SER A 47 -3.58 -11.47 -7.72
C SER A 47 -3.34 -11.13 -6.25
N LYS A 48 -2.34 -11.74 -5.60
CA LYS A 48 -1.98 -11.38 -4.21
C LYS A 48 -1.42 -9.97 -4.11
N MET A 49 -0.69 -9.53 -5.14
CA MET A 49 -0.22 -8.15 -5.24
C MET A 49 -1.40 -7.18 -5.34
N ASP A 50 -2.36 -7.43 -6.24
CA ASP A 50 -3.57 -6.61 -6.38
C ASP A 50 -4.38 -6.52 -5.08
N GLN A 51 -4.61 -7.65 -4.41
CA GLN A 51 -5.30 -7.70 -3.12
C GLN A 51 -4.58 -6.88 -2.04
N THR A 52 -3.26 -6.98 -1.98
CA THR A 52 -2.46 -6.22 -1.01
C THR A 52 -2.58 -4.72 -1.27
N LEU A 53 -2.50 -4.29 -2.54
CA LEU A 53 -2.64 -2.88 -2.90
C LEU A 53 -4.04 -2.35 -2.59
N ALA A 54 -5.10 -3.14 -2.81
CA ALA A 54 -6.47 -2.77 -2.49
C ALA A 54 -6.65 -2.49 -0.97
N VAL A 55 -6.05 -3.31 -0.10
CA VAL A 55 -6.06 -3.08 1.35
C VAL A 55 -5.36 -1.77 1.71
N TYR A 56 -4.18 -1.50 1.13
CA TYR A 56 -3.47 -0.24 1.37
C TYR A 56 -4.27 0.97 0.90
N GLN A 57 -4.93 0.92 -0.26
CA GLN A 57 -5.81 1.99 -0.72
C GLN A 57 -6.94 2.27 0.27
N GLN A 58 -7.55 1.24 0.84
CA GLN A 58 -8.62 1.39 1.82
C GLN A 58 -8.13 2.06 3.11
N ILE A 59 -6.96 1.69 3.60
CA ILE A 59 -6.34 2.35 4.76
C ILE A 59 -6.05 3.82 4.43
N LEU A 60 -5.42 4.11 3.30
CA LEU A 60 -5.03 5.47 2.93
C LEU A 60 -6.23 6.39 2.67
N THR A 61 -7.33 5.87 2.14
CA THR A 61 -8.57 6.65 1.93
C THR A 61 -9.25 7.06 3.24
N SER A 62 -9.01 6.31 4.33
CA SER A 62 -9.48 6.70 5.67
C SER A 62 -8.61 7.77 6.36
N LEU A 63 -7.44 8.13 5.80
CA LEU A 63 -6.50 9.09 6.39
C LEU A 63 -6.56 10.46 5.67
N PRO A 64 -6.97 11.55 6.34
CA PRO A 64 -7.20 12.84 5.70
C PRO A 64 -5.89 13.64 5.52
N SER A 65 -5.05 13.25 4.56
CA SER A 65 -3.85 14.02 4.19
C SER A 65 -3.66 14.11 2.68
N ARG A 66 -3.23 15.29 2.20
CA ARG A 66 -2.93 15.53 0.76
C ARG A 66 -1.97 14.48 0.20
N ASN A 67 -0.99 14.07 0.99
CA ASN A 67 -0.01 13.07 0.59
C ASN A 67 -0.64 11.67 0.51
N MET A 68 -1.59 11.35 1.39
CA MET A 68 -2.30 10.06 1.39
C MET A 68 -3.23 9.93 0.19
N VAL A 69 -3.93 11.01 -0.19
CA VAL A 69 -4.74 11.06 -1.43
C VAL A 69 -3.86 10.78 -2.66
N GLN A 70 -2.70 11.43 -2.71
CA GLN A 70 -1.75 11.25 -3.79
C GLN A 70 -1.19 9.82 -3.87
N ILE A 71 -0.84 9.21 -2.73
CA ILE A 71 -0.37 7.82 -2.71
C ILE A 71 -1.51 6.86 -3.08
N SER A 72 -2.75 7.11 -2.62
CA SER A 72 -3.91 6.29 -2.98
C SER A 72 -4.12 6.22 -4.50
N ASN A 73 -4.02 7.37 -5.18
CA ASN A 73 -4.10 7.44 -6.64
C ASN A 73 -2.94 6.69 -7.31
N ASP A 74 -1.72 6.79 -6.77
CA ASP A 74 -0.59 6.03 -7.31
C ASP A 74 -0.80 4.51 -7.15
N LEU A 75 -1.39 4.06 -6.04
CA LEU A 75 -1.73 2.64 -5.85
C LEU A 75 -2.80 2.18 -6.84
N GLU A 76 -3.75 3.03 -7.21
CA GLU A 76 -4.78 2.71 -8.22
C GLU A 76 -4.13 2.48 -9.58
N ASN A 77 -3.28 3.43 -10.00
CA ASN A 77 -2.48 3.29 -11.22
C ASN A 77 -1.61 2.02 -11.20
N LEU A 78 -1.08 1.64 -10.04
CA LEU A 78 -0.27 0.42 -9.92
C LEU A 78 -1.12 -0.84 -10.09
N ARG A 79 -2.35 -0.86 -9.56
CA ARG A 79 -3.29 -1.96 -9.77
C ARG A 79 -3.69 -2.09 -11.24
N ASP A 80 -3.98 -0.98 -11.91
CA ASP A 80 -4.25 -0.98 -13.36
C ASP A 80 -3.10 -1.57 -14.16
N LEU A 81 -1.86 -1.21 -13.82
CA LEU A 81 -0.67 -1.79 -14.45
C LEU A 81 -0.51 -3.28 -14.16
N LEU A 82 -0.90 -3.77 -12.97
CA LEU A 82 -0.92 -5.21 -12.68
C LEU A 82 -1.99 -5.95 -13.49
N HIS A 83 -3.18 -5.37 -13.64
CA HIS A 83 -4.25 -5.92 -14.48
C HIS A 83 -3.82 -5.97 -15.95
N LEU A 84 -3.17 -4.91 -16.45
CA LEU A 84 -2.61 -4.88 -17.80
C LEU A 84 -1.49 -5.92 -17.98
N LEU A 85 -0.62 -6.08 -16.99
CA LEU A 85 0.44 -7.08 -17.00
C LEU A 85 -0.12 -8.51 -16.98
N ALA A 86 -1.16 -8.77 -16.18
CA ALA A 86 -1.82 -10.07 -16.15
C ALA A 86 -2.49 -10.37 -17.51
N SER A 87 -3.19 -9.39 -18.08
CA SER A 87 -3.81 -9.49 -19.40
C SER A 87 -2.77 -9.79 -20.49
N SER A 88 -1.61 -9.14 -20.45
CA SER A 88 -0.50 -9.40 -21.39
C SER A 88 0.07 -10.82 -21.29
N LYS A 89 -0.16 -11.50 -20.15
CA LYS A 89 0.23 -12.88 -19.90
C LYS A 89 -0.94 -13.86 -20.03
N SER A 90 -2.05 -13.43 -20.62
CA SER A 90 -3.29 -14.22 -20.74
C SER A 90 -3.81 -14.75 -19.41
N CYS A 91 -3.58 -14.02 -18.32
CA CYS A 91 -4.05 -14.34 -16.98
C CYS A 91 -5.18 -13.38 -16.59
N SER A 92 -6.27 -13.91 -16.03
CA SER A 92 -7.30 -13.10 -15.39
C SER A 92 -6.95 -12.88 -13.91
N LEU A 93 -6.95 -11.64 -13.45
CA LEU A 93 -6.97 -11.36 -12.03
C LEU A 93 -8.41 -11.51 -11.54
N PRO A 94 -8.66 -12.28 -10.46
CA PRO A 94 -9.97 -12.27 -9.83
C PRO A 94 -10.28 -10.83 -9.44
N GLN A 95 -11.50 -10.39 -9.70
CA GLN A 95 -11.95 -9.12 -9.16
C GLN A 95 -11.79 -9.22 -7.65
N THR A 96 -10.93 -8.38 -7.11
CA THR A 96 -10.82 -8.17 -5.67
C THR A 96 -12.17 -7.61 -5.25
N SER A 97 -13.11 -8.50 -4.93
CA SER A 97 -14.37 -8.15 -4.30
C SER A 97 -14.01 -7.21 -3.18
N GLU A 98 -14.55 -5.98 -3.20
CA GLU A 98 -14.42 -5.00 -2.13
C GLU A 98 -14.56 -5.74 -0.80
N LEU A 99 -13.42 -6.02 -0.17
CA LEU A 99 -13.33 -7.09 0.79
C LEU A 99 -14.00 -6.58 2.06
N GLN A 100 -14.99 -7.35 2.50
CA GLN A 100 -15.82 -7.16 3.65
C GLN A 100 -15.06 -6.50 4.81
N LYS A 101 -15.51 -5.27 5.13
CA LYS A 101 -15.34 -4.58 6.41
C LYS A 101 -13.90 -4.33 6.88
N LEU A 102 -13.51 -3.05 6.78
CA LEU A 102 -12.57 -2.35 7.67
C LEU A 102 -12.71 -2.73 9.17
N GLU A 103 -13.87 -3.24 9.59
CA GLU A 103 -14.11 -3.76 10.95
C GLU A 103 -13.09 -4.85 11.37
N SER A 104 -12.47 -5.59 10.43
CA SER A 104 -11.39 -6.54 10.77
C SER A 104 -9.99 -5.91 10.85
N LEU A 105 -9.81 -4.69 10.31
CA LEU A 105 -8.55 -3.95 10.35
C LEU A 105 -8.46 -3.03 11.56
N ASP A 106 -9.60 -2.71 12.18
CA ASP A 106 -9.70 -1.94 13.44
C ASP A 106 -8.78 -2.53 14.52
N GLY A 107 -8.82 -3.85 14.75
CA GLY A 107 -7.92 -4.52 15.71
C GLY A 107 -6.44 -4.54 15.33
N VAL A 108 -6.10 -4.33 14.05
CA VAL A 108 -4.71 -4.27 13.56
C VAL A 108 -4.16 -2.83 13.63
N LEU A 109 -5.00 -1.84 13.37
CA LEU A 109 -4.68 -0.42 13.47
C LEU A 109 -4.64 0.04 14.93
N GLU A 110 -5.54 -0.43 15.80
CA GLU A 110 -5.55 -0.14 17.24
C GLU A 110 -4.36 -0.78 17.99
N ALA A 111 -3.77 -1.86 17.45
CA ALA A 111 -2.54 -2.45 17.97
C ALA A 111 -1.27 -1.64 17.64
N SER A 112 -1.37 -0.65 16.74
CA SER A 112 -0.29 0.30 16.47
C SER A 112 -0.30 1.41 17.52
N LEU A 113 0.60 1.33 18.49
CA LEU A 113 0.87 2.37 19.51
C LEU A 113 1.42 3.70 18.94
N TYR A 114 1.31 3.92 17.63
CA TYR A 114 1.76 5.14 16.96
C TYR A 114 0.61 5.76 16.15
N SER A 115 0.25 6.97 16.61
CA SER A 115 -0.81 7.89 16.21
C SER A 115 -1.58 7.61 14.91
N THR A 116 -2.88 7.35 15.10
CA THR A 116 -3.90 8.09 14.35
C THR A 116 -3.72 9.58 14.66
N GLU A 117 -3.71 10.38 13.60
CA GLU A 117 -3.21 11.76 13.53
C GLU A 117 -3.81 12.70 14.63
N VAL A 118 -2.99 13.61 15.16
CA VAL A 118 -3.40 14.75 16.02
C VAL A 118 -3.05 16.06 15.34
#